data_AF-A0A832V837-F1
#
_entry.id   AF-A0A832V837-F1
#
_cell.length_a   1.000
_cell.length_b   1.000
_cell.length_c   1.000
_cell.angle_alpha   90.00
_cell.angle_beta   90.00
_cell.angle_gamma   90.00
#
_symmetry.space_group_name_H-M   'P 1'
#
loop_
_entity.id
_entity.type
_entity.pdbx_description
1 polymer ?
#
loop_
_entity_poly.entity_id
_entity_poly.type
_entity_poly.pdbx_seq_one_letter_code
_entity_poly.pdbx_strand_id
1 'polypeptide(L)'
;MILGNSEIKRLIEDKKLIEEHEEKNIQGAGVDFRARTFYRPSGDTKVHKESRTLPEISEISGDTVSIKPNELILVETIEKVNMPSDIAARILPRSTLCRCGVYLLTAFVDPGFSGRLTVGLKNMSNHSFELEKGARIMQVMFEKTEGDTVDYDGRYQGGKVV
;
A
#
# COMPACT_ATOMS: atom_id res chain seq x y z
N MET A 1 -0.30 14.09 14.42
CA MET A 1 -1.75 13.87 14.70
C MET A 1 -2.39 13.13 13.53
N ILE A 2 -3.31 12.17 13.77
CA ILE A 2 -4.01 11.44 12.70
C ILE A 2 -5.13 12.31 12.11
N LEU A 3 -5.26 12.30 10.78
CA LEU A 3 -6.31 13.03 10.08
C LEU A 3 -7.66 12.31 10.18
N GLY A 4 -8.69 13.05 10.55
CA GLY A 4 -10.08 12.58 10.52
C GLY A 4 -10.69 12.67 9.13
N ASN A 5 -11.87 12.05 8.97
CA ASN A 5 -12.64 11.97 7.73
C ASN A 5 -12.77 13.30 6.98
N SER A 6 -13.18 14.38 7.66
CA SER A 6 -13.41 15.69 7.03
C SER A 6 -12.13 16.30 6.46
N GLU A 7 -11.01 16.18 7.17
CA GLU A 7 -9.73 16.70 6.71
C GLU A 7 -9.15 15.87 5.55
N ILE A 8 -9.33 14.54 5.58
CA ILE A 8 -8.97 13.67 4.46
C ILE A 8 -9.74 14.08 3.20
N LYS A 9 -11.06 14.26 3.29
CA LYS A 9 -11.89 14.71 2.16
C LYS A 9 -11.43 16.06 1.62
N ARG A 10 -11.19 17.02 2.51
CA ARG A 10 -10.67 18.34 2.12
C ARG A 10 -9.35 18.23 1.36
N LEU A 11 -8.39 17.42 1.84
CA LEU A 11 -7.10 17.23 1.17
C LEU A 11 -7.21 16.46 -0.15
N ILE A 12 -8.17 15.56 -0.28
CA ILE A 12 -8.49 14.91 -1.55
C ILE A 12 -8.95 15.96 -2.57
N GLU A 13 -9.85 16.87 -2.19
CA GLU A 13 -10.36 17.92 -3.06
C GLU A 13 -9.29 18.97 -3.40
N ASP A 14 -8.60 19.50 -2.39
CA ASP A 14 -7.67 20.63 -2.54
C ASP A 14 -6.33 20.23 -3.15
N LYS A 15 -5.85 19.03 -2.82
CA LYS A 15 -4.46 18.59 -3.11
C LYS A 15 -4.39 17.30 -3.91
N LYS A 16 -5.52 16.70 -4.25
CA LYS A 16 -5.57 15.37 -4.87
C LYS A 16 -4.79 14.35 -4.06
N LEU A 17 -4.90 14.42 -2.73
CA LEU A 17 -4.20 13.52 -1.80
C LEU A 17 -4.35 12.05 -2.23
N ILE A 18 -5.53 11.68 -2.72
CA ILE A 18 -5.84 10.35 -3.22
C ILE A 18 -6.64 10.44 -4.53
N GLU A 19 -6.10 9.84 -5.58
CA GLU A 19 -6.77 9.66 -6.87
C GLU A 19 -7.38 8.24 -6.96
N GLU A 20 -8.41 8.08 -7.80
CA GLU A 20 -9.12 6.80 -8.02
C GLU A 20 -9.71 6.18 -6.73
N HIS A 21 -10.00 6.99 -5.71
CA HIS A 21 -10.69 6.54 -4.50
C HIS A 21 -12.21 6.44 -4.72
N GLU A 22 -12.90 5.73 -3.83
CA GLU A 22 -14.37 5.74 -3.75
C GLU A 22 -14.81 6.37 -2.43
N GLU A 23 -15.84 7.20 -2.47
CA GLU A 23 -16.35 7.91 -1.29
C GLU A 23 -16.70 6.97 -0.13
N LYS A 24 -17.30 5.81 -0.44
CA LYS A 24 -17.66 4.77 0.55
C LYS A 24 -16.44 4.14 1.25
N ASN A 25 -15.24 4.32 0.72
CA ASN A 25 -14.01 3.77 1.29
C ASN A 25 -13.32 4.76 2.25
N ILE A 26 -13.77 6.02 2.32
CA ILE A 26 -13.27 7.00 3.29
C ILE A 26 -13.90 6.71 4.66
N GLN A 27 -13.08 6.22 5.59
CA GLN A 27 -13.48 5.82 6.94
C GLN A 27 -13.41 7.00 7.93
N GLY A 28 -13.58 6.74 9.22
CA GLY A 28 -13.54 7.77 10.26
C GLY A 28 -12.17 8.47 10.38
N ALA A 29 -11.07 7.74 10.24
CA ALA A 29 -9.71 8.25 10.38
C ALA A 29 -8.72 7.53 9.44
N GLY A 30 -9.13 7.33 8.19
CA GLY A 30 -8.33 6.66 7.17
C GLY A 30 -9.15 6.34 5.91
N VAL A 31 -8.51 5.73 4.93
CA VAL A 31 -9.15 5.33 3.67
C VAL A 31 -8.79 3.88 3.36
N ASP A 32 -9.80 3.07 3.05
CA ASP A 32 -9.59 1.70 2.61
C ASP A 32 -9.09 1.68 1.16
N PHE A 33 -7.94 1.05 0.92
CA PHE A 33 -7.34 0.90 -0.42
C PHE A 33 -7.60 -0.49 -0.98
N ARG A 34 -7.75 -0.55 -2.30
CA ARG A 34 -8.17 -1.72 -3.07
C ARG A 34 -7.04 -2.32 -3.86
N ALA A 35 -7.06 -3.65 -4.01
CA ALA A 35 -6.10 -4.38 -4.82
C ALA A 35 -6.29 -4.11 -6.33
N ARG A 36 -5.21 -3.86 -7.06
CA ARG A 36 -5.21 -3.62 -8.52
C ARG A 36 -4.49 -4.71 -9.28
N THR A 37 -3.21 -4.90 -8.98
CA THR A 37 -2.33 -5.84 -9.68
C THR A 37 -1.58 -6.69 -8.67
N PHE A 38 -1.39 -7.96 -9.00
CA PHE A 38 -0.69 -8.92 -8.15
C PHE A 38 0.62 -9.34 -8.80
N TYR A 39 1.66 -9.52 -8.00
CA TYR A 39 2.96 -9.94 -8.50
C TYR A 39 3.59 -11.04 -7.63
N ARG A 40 4.33 -11.96 -8.25
CA ARG A 40 5.18 -12.93 -7.56
C ARG A 40 6.63 -12.47 -7.60
N PRO A 41 7.23 -12.14 -6.44
CA PRO A 41 8.67 -11.98 -6.35
C PRO A 41 9.37 -13.35 -6.39
N SER A 42 10.51 -13.42 -7.07
CA SER A 42 11.32 -14.64 -7.18
C SER A 42 12.81 -14.31 -7.27
N GLY A 43 13.65 -15.31 -7.02
CA GLY A 43 15.11 -15.14 -7.01
C GLY A 43 15.68 -14.69 -5.66
N ASP A 44 17.00 -14.80 -5.54
CA ASP A 44 17.72 -14.47 -4.32
C ASP A 44 17.84 -12.96 -4.14
N THR A 45 17.64 -12.50 -2.91
CA THR A 45 17.69 -11.07 -2.57
C THR A 45 18.82 -10.79 -1.59
N LYS A 46 19.35 -9.56 -1.64
CA LYS A 46 20.45 -9.12 -0.77
C LYS A 46 20.26 -7.67 -0.39
N VAL A 47 20.52 -7.34 0.87
CA VAL A 47 20.59 -5.96 1.36
C VAL A 47 21.89 -5.79 2.12
N HIS A 48 22.81 -5.02 1.54
CA HIS A 48 24.07 -4.59 2.14
C HIS A 48 24.05 -3.08 2.37
N LYS A 49 25.04 -2.56 3.10
CA LYS A 49 25.14 -1.13 3.43
C LYS A 49 25.08 -0.22 2.19
N GLU A 50 25.69 -0.64 1.09
CA GLU A 50 25.86 0.18 -0.13
C GLU A 50 25.25 -0.46 -1.39
N SER A 51 24.74 -1.68 -1.30
CA SER A 51 24.19 -2.39 -2.45
C SER A 51 22.99 -3.24 -2.06
N ARG A 52 22.12 -3.49 -3.03
CA ARG A 52 20.96 -4.37 -2.86
C ARG A 52 20.64 -5.09 -4.15
N THR A 53 20.17 -6.33 -4.01
CA THR A 53 19.61 -7.14 -5.09
C THR A 53 18.13 -7.34 -4.77
N LEU A 54 17.27 -6.78 -5.62
CA LEU A 54 15.83 -6.92 -5.53
C LEU A 54 15.39 -8.22 -6.24
N PRO A 55 14.26 -8.82 -5.86
CA PRO A 55 13.76 -10.01 -6.52
C PRO A 55 13.28 -9.67 -7.93
N GLU A 56 13.25 -10.67 -8.81
CA GLU A 56 12.53 -10.58 -10.07
C GLU A 56 11.03 -10.56 -9.80
N ILE A 57 10.32 -9.63 -10.42
CA ILE A 57 8.88 -9.45 -10.25
C ILE A 57 8.17 -9.95 -11.50
N SER A 58 7.26 -10.91 -11.32
CA SER A 58 6.36 -11.40 -12.37
C SER A 58 4.92 -11.02 -12.06
N GLU A 59 4.23 -10.40 -13.01
CA GLU A 59 2.79 -10.10 -12.88
C GLU A 59 1.96 -11.39 -12.94
N ILE A 60 0.93 -11.46 -12.11
CA ILE A 60 -0.05 -12.54 -12.11
C ILE A 60 -1.27 -12.10 -12.91
N SER A 61 -1.55 -12.82 -14.00
CA SER A 61 -2.73 -12.59 -14.85
C SER A 61 -4.03 -13.04 -14.17
N GLY A 62 -5.15 -12.39 -14.52
CA GLY A 62 -6.50 -12.72 -14.03
C GLY A 62 -7.03 -11.70 -13.02
N ASP A 63 -8.29 -11.89 -12.63
CA ASP A 63 -8.99 -11.00 -11.68
C ASP A 63 -8.93 -11.52 -10.24
N THR A 64 -8.62 -12.81 -10.05
CA THR A 64 -8.40 -13.43 -8.75
C THR A 64 -7.01 -14.05 -8.67
N VAL A 65 -6.47 -14.13 -7.46
CA VAL A 65 -5.24 -14.85 -7.14
C VAL A 65 -5.45 -15.76 -5.93
N SER A 66 -5.07 -17.03 -6.08
CA SER A 66 -4.94 -17.96 -4.96
C SER A 66 -3.53 -17.87 -4.39
N ILE A 67 -3.44 -17.59 -3.08
CA ILE A 67 -2.21 -17.47 -2.30
C ILE A 67 -2.14 -18.67 -1.36
N LYS A 68 -1.16 -19.53 -1.59
CA LYS A 68 -0.95 -20.77 -0.84
C LYS A 68 -0.47 -20.49 0.59
N PRO A 69 -0.61 -21.44 1.52
CA PRO A 69 0.02 -21.36 2.83
C PRO A 69 1.50 -20.99 2.70
N ASN A 70 1.95 -20.00 3.48
CA ASN A 70 3.30 -19.44 3.46
C ASN A 70 3.74 -18.77 2.15
N GLU A 71 2.85 -18.49 1.20
CA GLU A 71 3.18 -17.72 -0.01
C GLU A 71 3.15 -16.21 0.27
N LEU A 72 4.12 -15.49 -0.31
CA LEU A 72 4.19 -14.03 -0.33
C LEU A 72 3.96 -13.56 -1.77
N ILE A 73 3.00 -12.65 -1.96
CA ILE A 73 2.84 -11.89 -3.20
C ILE A 73 3.02 -10.40 -2.93
N LEU A 74 3.26 -9.60 -3.96
CA LEU A 74 3.11 -8.15 -3.89
C LEU A 74 1.75 -7.74 -4.45
N VAL A 75 1.14 -6.73 -3.86
CA VAL A 75 -0.14 -6.17 -4.30
C VAL A 75 0.01 -4.66 -4.50
N GLU A 76 -0.25 -4.19 -5.71
CA GLU A 76 -0.36 -2.77 -6.05
C GLU A 76 -1.80 -2.29 -5.88
N THR A 77 -1.98 -1.02 -5.51
CA THR A 77 -3.29 -0.43 -5.22
C THR A 77 -3.98 0.21 -6.42
N ILE A 78 -5.31 0.26 -6.39
CA ILE A 78 -6.11 1.05 -7.35
C ILE A 78 -5.97 2.54 -7.04
N GLU A 79 -5.83 2.90 -5.78
CA GLU A 79 -5.63 4.28 -5.39
C GLU A 79 -4.19 4.70 -5.65
N LYS A 80 -4.02 5.95 -6.09
CA LYS A 80 -2.73 6.63 -6.19
C LYS A 80 -2.72 7.75 -5.16
N VAL A 81 -1.63 7.87 -4.40
CA VAL A 81 -1.45 8.97 -3.45
C VAL A 81 -0.60 10.08 -4.07
N ASN A 82 -0.86 11.32 -3.66
CA ASN A 82 0.01 12.47 -3.92
C ASN A 82 0.23 13.19 -2.60
N MET A 83 1.27 12.78 -1.87
CA MET A 83 1.52 13.26 -0.51
C MET A 83 2.05 14.70 -0.54
N PRO A 84 1.34 15.67 0.07
CA PRO A 84 1.95 16.97 0.35
C PRO A 84 3.21 16.82 1.22
N SER A 85 4.09 17.81 1.18
CA SER A 85 5.32 17.82 1.98
C SER A 85 5.07 17.80 3.49
N ASP A 86 3.87 18.18 3.96
CA ASP A 86 3.52 18.18 5.39
C ASP A 86 2.68 16.97 5.82
N ILE A 87 2.48 15.97 4.95
CA ILE A 87 1.65 14.79 5.24
C ILE A 87 2.45 13.52 5.01
N ALA A 88 2.36 12.61 5.97
CA ALA A 88 2.84 11.24 5.84
C ALA A 88 1.71 10.24 6.08
N ALA A 89 1.93 8.95 5.79
CA ALA A 89 0.91 7.94 6.05
C ALA A 89 1.46 6.60 6.57
N ARG A 90 0.62 5.92 7.35
CA ARG A 90 0.81 4.53 7.78
C ARG A 90 -0.21 3.62 7.13
N ILE A 91 0.22 2.42 6.80
CA ILE A 91 -0.62 1.39 6.18
C ILE A 91 -0.88 0.28 7.20
N LEU A 92 -2.15 0.02 7.49
CA LEU A 92 -2.58 -1.06 8.38
C LEU A 92 -3.42 -2.10 7.62
N PRO A 93 -3.31 -3.39 7.95
CA PRO A 93 -4.22 -4.39 7.41
C PRO A 93 -5.65 -4.16 7.90
N ARG A 94 -6.63 -4.45 7.04
CA ARG A 94 -8.03 -4.49 7.48
C ARG A 94 -8.24 -5.68 8.41
N SER A 95 -9.08 -5.52 9.43
CA SER A 95 -9.36 -6.58 10.43
C SER A 95 -9.81 -7.90 9.79
N THR A 96 -10.48 -7.86 8.63
CA THR A 96 -10.81 -9.04 7.83
C THR A 96 -9.57 -9.86 7.46
N LEU A 97 -8.49 -9.25 6.97
CA LEU A 97 -7.27 -9.97 6.62
C LEU A 97 -6.63 -10.63 7.84
N CYS A 98 -6.62 -9.94 8.99
CA CYS A 98 -6.11 -10.50 10.23
C CYS A 98 -6.85 -11.79 10.62
N ARG A 99 -8.18 -11.84 10.43
CA ARG A 99 -9.01 -13.02 10.71
C ARG A 99 -8.83 -14.14 9.68
N CYS A 100 -8.40 -13.81 8.47
CA CYS A 100 -8.02 -14.78 7.43
C CYS A 100 -6.61 -15.36 7.64
N GLY A 101 -5.85 -14.91 8.66
CA GLY A 101 -4.45 -15.30 8.83
C GLY A 101 -3.55 -14.72 7.73
N VAL A 102 -3.91 -13.55 7.20
CA VAL A 102 -3.17 -12.85 6.15
C VAL A 102 -2.57 -11.58 6.73
N TYR A 103 -1.27 -11.39 6.48
CA TYR A 103 -0.51 -10.25 6.97
C TYR A 103 -0.01 -9.38 5.82
N LEU A 104 0.08 -8.06 6.06
CA LEU A 104 0.64 -7.11 5.11
C LEU A 104 2.04 -6.66 5.55
N LEU A 105 3.02 -6.81 4.66
CA LEU A 105 4.34 -6.21 4.80
C LEU A 105 4.27 -4.82 4.18
N THR A 106 4.32 -3.80 5.03
CA THR A 106 4.11 -2.41 4.65
C THR A 106 5.32 -1.55 4.97
N ALA A 107 5.35 -0.35 4.40
CA ALA A 107 6.32 0.69 4.70
C ALA A 107 5.59 1.99 5.07
N PHE A 108 6.35 2.94 5.60
CA PHE A 108 5.88 4.31 5.78
C PHE A 108 5.73 4.99 4.42
N VAL A 109 4.72 5.84 4.26
CA VAL A 109 4.56 6.68 3.07
C VAL A 109 5.06 8.06 3.41
N ASP A 110 6.23 8.40 2.88
CA ASP A 110 6.92 9.66 3.14
C ASP A 110 6.19 10.87 2.51
N PRO A 111 6.35 12.07 3.09
CA PRO A 111 5.96 13.30 2.43
C PRO A 111 6.59 13.45 1.04
N GLY A 112 5.87 14.07 0.11
CA GLY A 112 6.32 14.21 -1.29
C GLY A 112 6.24 12.94 -2.15
N PHE A 113 5.93 11.76 -1.57
CA PHE A 113 5.70 10.56 -2.36
C PHE A 113 4.46 10.73 -3.26
N SER A 114 4.60 10.34 -4.53
CA SER A 114 3.47 10.26 -5.47
C SER A 114 3.53 8.94 -6.22
N GLY A 115 2.43 8.18 -6.19
CA GLY A 115 2.38 6.87 -6.83
C GLY A 115 1.34 5.94 -6.25
N ARG A 116 1.18 4.79 -6.90
CA ARG A 116 0.46 3.65 -6.32
C ARG A 116 1.29 3.04 -5.21
N LEU A 117 0.62 2.50 -4.21
CA LEU A 117 1.29 1.80 -3.13
C LEU A 117 1.44 0.33 -3.50
N THR A 118 2.59 -0.24 -3.20
CA THR A 118 2.85 -1.67 -3.32
C THR A 118 3.16 -2.22 -1.94
N VAL A 119 2.42 -3.26 -1.52
CA VAL A 119 2.61 -3.92 -0.23
C VAL A 119 2.84 -5.41 -0.44
N GLY A 120 3.60 -6.04 0.46
CA GLY A 120 3.65 -7.49 0.51
C GLY A 120 2.40 -8.05 1.18
N LEU A 121 1.84 -9.13 0.66
CA LEU A 121 0.75 -9.89 1.27
C LEU A 121 1.20 -11.32 1.50
N LYS A 122 1.32 -11.70 2.78
CA LYS A 122 1.76 -13.02 3.22
C LYS A 122 0.56 -13.80 3.76
N ASN A 123 0.30 -14.98 3.20
CA ASN A 123 -0.60 -15.93 3.83
C ASN A 123 0.16 -16.68 4.93
N MET A 124 -0.18 -16.39 6.19
CA MET A 124 0.38 -17.05 7.38
C MET A 124 -0.50 -18.20 7.87
N SER A 125 -1.65 -18.44 7.24
CA SER A 125 -2.54 -19.54 7.59
C SER A 125 -2.09 -20.85 6.95
N ASN A 126 -2.70 -21.95 7.40
CA ASN A 126 -2.54 -23.29 6.80
C ASN A 126 -3.55 -23.56 5.66
N HIS A 127 -4.34 -22.56 5.27
CA HIS A 127 -5.37 -22.69 4.24
C HIS A 127 -5.06 -21.81 3.04
N SER A 128 -5.58 -22.16 1.86
CA SER A 128 -5.52 -21.27 0.70
C SER A 128 -6.32 -20.00 0.99
N PHE A 129 -5.78 -18.85 0.61
CA PHE A 129 -6.47 -17.57 0.63
C PHE A 129 -6.67 -17.07 -0.80
N GLU A 130 -7.86 -16.59 -1.13
CA GLU A 130 -8.17 -16.03 -2.44
C GLU A 130 -8.39 -14.52 -2.32
N LEU A 131 -7.83 -13.77 -3.25
CA LEU A 131 -7.98 -12.32 -3.33
C LEU A 131 -8.42 -11.91 -4.73
N GLU A 132 -9.45 -11.08 -4.79
CA GLU A 132 -9.97 -10.50 -6.04
C GLU A 132 -9.48 -9.04 -6.21
N LYS A 133 -9.23 -8.63 -7.44
CA LYS A 133 -9.02 -7.23 -7.80
C LYS A 133 -10.22 -6.39 -7.37
N GLY A 134 -9.97 -5.17 -6.92
CA GLY A 134 -10.99 -4.28 -6.35
C GLY A 134 -11.32 -4.56 -4.87
N ALA A 135 -10.89 -5.70 -4.30
CA ALA A 135 -11.10 -5.96 -2.89
C ALA A 135 -10.30 -4.98 -2.01
N ARG A 136 -10.94 -4.45 -0.96
CA ARG A 136 -10.29 -3.59 0.04
C ARG A 136 -9.36 -4.43 0.91
N ILE A 137 -8.06 -4.14 0.88
CA ILE A 137 -7.03 -4.93 1.57
C ILE A 137 -6.43 -4.23 2.80
N MET A 138 -6.37 -2.90 2.78
CA MET A 138 -5.67 -2.13 3.80
C MET A 138 -6.38 -0.82 4.09
N GLN A 139 -6.14 -0.26 5.27
CA GLN A 139 -6.53 1.09 5.63
C GLN A 139 -5.26 1.97 5.67
N VAL A 140 -5.30 3.09 4.96
CA VAL A 140 -4.23 4.10 4.98
C VAL A 140 -4.66 5.23 5.92
N MET A 141 -3.84 5.50 6.93
CA MET A 141 -4.03 6.58 7.89
C MET A 141 -3.03 7.69 7.60
N PHE A 142 -3.51 8.93 7.51
CA PHE A 142 -2.70 10.10 7.19
C PHE A 142 -2.38 10.88 8.46
N GLU A 143 -1.20 11.47 8.52
CA GLU A 143 -0.72 12.25 9.67
C GLU A 143 -0.05 13.54 9.19
N LYS A 144 -0.29 14.66 9.91
CA LYS A 144 0.51 15.88 9.73
C LYS A 144 1.89 15.70 10.35
N THR A 145 2.92 16.14 9.63
CA THR A 145 4.28 16.24 10.13
C THR A 145 4.50 17.60 10.78
N GLU A 146 5.33 17.65 11.83
CA GLU A 146 5.74 18.90 12.48
C GLU A 146 7.17 19.26 12.08
N GLY A 147 7.40 20.54 11.79
CA GLY A 147 8.69 21.05 11.30
C GLY A 147 8.88 20.87 9.78
N ASP A 148 10.08 21.21 9.31
CA ASP A 148 10.45 21.06 7.91
C ASP A 148 10.66 19.58 7.57
N THR A 149 10.19 19.18 6.39
CA THR A 149 10.35 17.83 5.84
C THR A 149 11.24 17.86 4.60
N VAL A 150 11.73 16.68 4.23
CA VAL A 150 12.39 16.45 2.95
C VAL A 150 11.46 15.55 2.14
N ASP A 151 11.12 16.01 0.93
CA ASP A 151 10.28 15.23 0.02
C ASP A 151 10.98 13.94 -0.39
N TYR A 152 10.18 12.89 -0.57
CA TYR A 152 10.65 11.60 -1.05
C TYR A 152 11.24 11.69 -2.46
N ASP A 153 12.52 11.39 -2.58
CA ASP A 153 13.28 11.33 -3.84
C ASP A 153 13.77 9.90 -4.18
N GLY A 154 13.25 8.90 -3.48
CA GLY A 154 13.71 7.52 -3.57
C GLY A 154 13.26 6.78 -4.83
N ARG A 155 13.81 5.57 -5.01
CA ARG A 155 13.61 4.71 -6.20
C ARG A 155 12.16 4.40 -6.52
N TYR A 156 11.30 4.29 -5.50
CA TYR A 156 9.92 3.87 -5.66
C TYR A 156 8.98 5.01 -6.06
N GLN A 157 9.51 6.24 -6.24
CA GLN A 157 8.72 7.38 -6.66
C GLN A 157 8.04 7.09 -8.00
N GLY A 158 6.76 7.44 -8.09
CA GLY A 158 5.87 7.05 -9.18
C GLY A 158 5.18 5.70 -8.98
N GLY A 159 5.42 4.99 -7.87
CA GLY A 159 4.84 3.67 -7.60
C GLY A 159 5.48 2.56 -8.43
N LYS A 160 6.80 2.63 -8.64
CA LYS A 160 7.53 1.62 -9.43
C LYS A 160 7.58 0.30 -8.70
N VAL A 161 7.10 -0.76 -9.33
CA VAL A 161 7.27 -2.14 -8.88
C VAL A 161 8.60 -2.64 -9.47
N VAL A 162 9.68 -2.49 -8.70
CA VAL A 162 11.07 -2.81 -9.09
C VAL A 162 11.79 -3.60 -8.01
#